data_AF-A0A2U2DVC1-F1
#
_entry.id   AF-A0A2U2DVC1-F1
#
_cell.length_a   1.000
_cell.length_b   1.000
_cell.length_c   1.000
_cell.angle_alpha   90.00
_cell.angle_beta   90.00
_cell.angle_gamma   90.00
#
_symmetry.space_group_name_H-M   'P 1'
#
loop_
_entity.id
_entity.type
_entity.pdbx_description
1 polymer ?
#
loop_
_entity_poly.entity_id
_entity_poly.type
_entity_poly.pdbx_seq_one_letter_code
_entity_poly.pdbx_strand_id
1 'polypeptide(L)'
;MTQMQIVILAAGCVVFYMYVRYRVAKLFQPFRMGLLDRAEKLLRSSNLSEDDRRAVENGLDMAYSVRAAWMLALGLLPLAIYSLACRIFRGRKETMVKKRPHSRELNQFTGALIVSILASSPLAAFVFLHVFILGCVILPTTMYTLRAAVRWATSDISIGNFKSDVLKHNH
;
A
#
# COMPACT_ATOMS: atom_id res chain seq x y z
N MET A 1 -39.87 6.98 -0.05
CA MET A 1 -39.34 6.95 1.34
C MET A 1 -39.77 8.21 2.04
N THR A 2 -40.38 8.11 3.23
CA THR A 2 -40.76 9.27 4.04
C THR A 2 -39.52 9.86 4.73
N GLN A 3 -39.51 11.16 5.04
CA GLN A 3 -38.40 11.81 5.76
C GLN A 3 -38.05 11.08 7.08
N MET A 4 -39.06 10.55 7.77
CA MET A 4 -38.90 9.75 8.98
C MET A 4 -38.09 8.47 8.75
N GLN A 5 -38.29 7.78 7.61
CA GLN A 5 -37.50 6.58 7.26
C GLN A 5 -36.02 6.91 7.04
N ILE A 6 -35.72 8.06 6.42
CA ILE A 6 -34.35 8.51 6.18
C ILE A 6 -33.63 8.77 7.51
N VAL A 7 -34.29 9.45 8.45
CA VAL A 7 -33.70 9.77 9.76
C VAL A 7 -33.42 8.50 10.55
N ILE A 8 -34.36 7.55 10.58
CA ILE A 8 -34.19 6.26 11.27
C ILE A 8 -33.02 5.48 10.66
N LEU A 9 -32.93 5.43 9.33
CA LEU A 9 -31.82 4.75 8.64
C LEU A 9 -30.48 5.40 8.97
N ALA A 10 -30.39 6.74 8.91
CA ALA A 10 -29.18 7.48 9.23
C ALA A 10 -28.72 7.23 10.68
N ALA A 11 -29.65 7.28 11.64
CA ALA A 11 -29.37 6.97 13.04
C ALA A 11 -28.85 5.53 13.21
N GLY A 12 -29.51 4.56 12.55
CA GLY A 12 -29.07 3.17 12.54
C GLY A 12 -27.65 3.00 11.99
N CYS A 13 -27.32 3.67 10.88
CA CYS A 13 -25.97 3.65 10.30
C CYS A 13 -24.91 4.22 11.25
N VAL A 14 -25.20 5.31 11.96
CA VAL A 14 -24.27 5.90 12.92
C VAL A 14 -24.01 4.95 14.10
N VAL A 15 -25.08 4.39 14.69
CA VAL A 15 -24.96 3.43 15.80
C VAL A 15 -24.20 2.18 15.37
N PHE A 16 -24.51 1.65 14.19
CA PHE A 16 -23.81 0.50 13.63
C PHE A 16 -22.32 0.80 13.41
N TYR A 17 -22.00 1.96 12.84
CA TYR A 17 -20.61 2.38 12.64
C TYR A 17 -19.85 2.51 13.97
N MET A 18 -20.46 3.10 15.00
CA MET A 18 -19.86 3.18 16.33
C MET A 18 -19.60 1.79 16.93
N TYR A 19 -20.54 0.87 16.78
CA TYR A 19 -20.38 -0.52 17.23
C TYR A 19 -19.21 -1.21 16.51
N VAL A 20 -19.14 -1.10 15.17
CA VAL A 20 -18.03 -1.65 14.38
C VAL A 20 -16.70 -1.06 14.81
N ARG A 21 -16.63 0.27 14.96
CA ARG A 21 -15.42 0.98 15.43
C ARG A 21 -14.96 0.48 16.80
N TYR A 22 -15.88 0.29 17.73
CA TYR A 22 -15.58 -0.25 19.05
C TYR A 22 -15.04 -1.67 18.99
N ARG A 23 -15.67 -2.56 18.21
CA ARG A 23 -15.24 -3.95 18.06
C ARG A 23 -13.86 -4.05 17.41
N VAL A 24 -13.60 -3.24 16.38
CA VAL A 24 -12.29 -3.12 15.75
C VAL A 24 -11.25 -2.62 16.75
N ALA A 25 -11.53 -1.54 17.48
CA ALA A 25 -10.59 -1.02 18.48
C ALA A 25 -10.23 -2.07 19.54
N LYS A 26 -11.21 -2.84 20.02
CA LYS A 26 -10.98 -3.93 20.97
C LYS A 26 -10.15 -5.07 20.37
N LEU A 27 -10.44 -5.47 19.13
CA LEU A 27 -9.70 -6.53 18.43
C LEU A 27 -8.23 -6.16 18.19
N PHE A 28 -7.96 -4.89 17.88
CA PHE A 28 -6.61 -4.39 17.57
C PHE A 28 -5.85 -3.83 18.78
N GLN A 29 -6.47 -3.79 19.96
CA GLN A 29 -5.82 -3.37 21.20
C GLN A 29 -4.50 -4.11 21.50
N PRO A 30 -4.39 -5.46 21.40
CA PRO A 30 -3.12 -6.14 21.66
C PRO A 30 -2.02 -5.74 20.67
N PHE A 31 -2.37 -5.46 19.40
CA PHE A 31 -1.41 -4.98 18.42
C PHE A 31 -0.88 -3.58 18.75
N ARG A 32 -1.74 -2.71 19.27
CA ARG A 32 -1.36 -1.36 19.72
C ARG A 32 -0.43 -1.40 20.92
N MET A 33 -0.69 -2.29 21.89
CA MET A 33 0.22 -2.49 23.02
C MET A 33 1.57 -3.04 22.54
N GLY A 34 1.56 -4.03 21.66
CA GLY A 34 2.80 -4.56 21.07
C GLY A 34 3.57 -3.54 20.22
N LEU A 35 2.90 -2.55 19.63
CA LEU A 35 3.54 -1.42 18.95
C LEU A 35 4.29 -0.53 19.94
N LEU A 36 3.66 -0.20 21.08
CA LEU A 36 4.28 0.61 22.14
C LEU A 36 5.50 -0.09 22.72
N ASP A 37 5.42 -1.39 23.03
CA ASP A 37 6.55 -2.18 23.55
C ASP A 37 7.73 -2.19 22.56
N ARG A 38 7.46 -2.29 21.25
CA ARG A 38 8.50 -2.27 20.21
C ARG A 38 9.11 -0.89 20.07
N ALA A 39 8.29 0.17 20.12
CA ALA A 39 8.78 1.53 20.07
C ALA A 39 9.69 1.83 21.25
N GLU A 40 9.28 1.44 22.46
CA GLU A 40 10.09 1.60 23.67
C GLU A 40 11.43 0.87 23.55
N LYS A 41 11.45 -0.38 23.07
CA LYS A 41 12.68 -1.13 22.83
C LYS A 41 13.61 -0.43 21.83
N LEU A 42 13.05 0.10 20.74
CA LEU A 42 13.82 0.83 19.72
C LEU A 42 14.39 2.14 20.29
N LEU A 43 13.59 2.92 21.03
CA LEU A 43 13.99 4.21 21.59
C LEU A 43 15.05 4.09 22.69
N ARG A 44 15.09 2.95 23.39
CA ARG A 44 16.12 2.61 24.39
C ARG A 44 17.43 2.11 23.77
N SER A 45 17.45 1.76 22.48
CA SER A 45 18.68 1.31 21.83
C SER A 45 19.65 2.48 21.61
N SER A 46 20.88 2.35 22.10
CA SER A 46 21.91 3.41 22.02
C SER A 46 22.44 3.65 20.62
N ASN A 47 22.18 2.73 19.69
CA ASN A 47 22.67 2.75 18.31
C ASN A 47 21.60 3.21 17.29
N LEU A 48 20.48 3.76 17.75
CA LEU A 48 19.46 4.31 16.87
C LEU A 48 19.91 5.67 16.32
N SER A 49 19.77 5.88 15.02
CA SER A 49 20.01 7.21 14.44
C SER A 49 18.92 8.19 14.92
N GLU A 50 19.28 9.48 15.00
CA GLU A 50 18.33 10.53 15.40
C GLU A 50 17.14 10.63 14.42
N ASP A 51 17.38 10.38 13.12
CA ASP A 51 16.33 10.34 12.11
C ASP A 51 15.35 9.18 12.34
N ASP A 52 15.87 7.99 12.66
CA ASP A 52 15.03 6.82 12.95
C ASP A 52 14.28 6.99 14.27
N ARG A 53 14.88 7.65 15.28
CA ARG A 53 14.22 8.01 16.54
C ARG A 53 13.01 8.91 16.29
N ARG A 54 13.20 10.01 15.55
CA ARG A 54 12.11 10.92 15.16
C ARG A 54 11.04 10.21 14.34
N ALA A 55 11.43 9.26 13.48
CA ALA A 55 10.47 8.48 12.70
C ALA A 55 9.61 7.56 13.59
N VAL A 56 10.19 6.95 14.64
CA VAL A 56 9.46 6.14 15.62
C VAL A 56 8.50 7.00 16.43
N GLU A 57 8.96 8.15 16.94
CA GLU A 57 8.15 9.10 17.72
C GLU A 57 6.97 9.65 16.89
N ASN A 58 7.25 10.18 15.70
CA ASN A 58 6.20 10.64 14.78
C ASN A 58 5.24 9.51 14.40
N GLY A 59 5.76 8.28 14.27
CA GLY A 59 4.95 7.10 14.02
C GLY A 59 3.94 6.85 15.15
N LEU A 60 4.38 6.93 16.41
CA LEU A 60 3.50 6.76 17.56
C LEU A 60 2.38 7.80 17.60
N ASP A 61 2.69 9.07 17.32
CA ASP A 61 1.69 10.14 17.25
C ASP A 61 0.65 9.88 16.14
N MET A 62 1.08 9.29 15.03
CA MET A 62 0.20 8.95 13.92
C MET A 62 -0.60 7.67 14.17
N ALA A 63 -0.17 6.76 15.06
CA ALA A 63 -0.73 5.43 15.26
C ALA A 63 -2.25 5.43 15.57
N TYR A 64 -2.76 6.51 16.14
CA TYR A 64 -4.17 6.68 16.51
C TYR A 64 -4.91 7.72 15.67
N SER A 65 -4.24 8.30 14.66
CA SER A 65 -4.78 9.39 13.86
C SER A 65 -5.65 8.89 12.71
N VAL A 66 -6.94 9.24 12.76
CA VAL A 66 -7.90 9.00 11.67
C VAL A 66 -7.44 9.67 10.37
N ARG A 67 -6.84 10.87 10.47
CA ARG A 67 -6.32 11.60 9.32
C ARG A 67 -5.15 10.84 8.67
N ALA A 68 -4.26 10.28 9.48
CA ALA A 68 -3.16 9.46 8.97
C ALA A 68 -3.69 8.19 8.26
N ALA A 69 -4.77 7.57 8.75
CA ALA A 69 -5.39 6.43 8.09
C ALA A 69 -5.91 6.76 6.68
N TRP A 70 -6.56 7.91 6.52
CA TRP A 70 -7.00 8.38 5.20
C TRP A 70 -5.84 8.76 4.29
N MET A 71 -4.79 9.39 4.83
CA MET A 71 -3.56 9.67 4.07
C MET A 71 -2.87 8.39 3.58
N LEU A 72 -2.86 7.33 4.40
CA LEU A 72 -2.35 6.02 3.96
C LEU A 72 -3.23 5.40 2.88
N ALA A 73 -4.55 5.39 3.08
CA ALA A 73 -5.51 4.79 2.15
C ALA A 73 -5.50 5.47 0.77
N LEU A 74 -5.47 6.81 0.74
CA LEU A 74 -5.63 7.58 -0.49
C LEU A 74 -4.31 8.09 -1.08
N GLY A 75 -3.30 8.36 -0.25
CA GLY A 75 -2.04 8.97 -0.69
C GLY A 75 -0.93 7.93 -0.87
N LEU A 76 -0.56 7.26 0.23
CA LEU A 76 0.64 6.43 0.26
C LEU A 76 0.49 5.13 -0.53
N LEU A 77 -0.69 4.50 -0.47
CA LEU A 77 -0.94 3.22 -1.12
C LEU A 77 -0.94 3.33 -2.67
N PRO A 78 -1.66 4.27 -3.32
CA PRO A 78 -1.59 4.41 -4.78
C PRO A 78 -0.18 4.73 -5.27
N LEU A 79 0.57 5.55 -4.51
CA LEU A 79 1.96 5.88 -4.83
C LEU A 79 2.87 4.65 -4.75
N ALA A 80 2.70 3.81 -3.72
CA ALA A 80 3.44 2.57 -3.56
C ALA A 80 3.14 1.60 -4.71
N ILE A 81 1.86 1.43 -5.05
CA ILE A 81 1.37 0.62 -6.16
C ILE A 81 1.94 1.12 -7.50
N TYR A 82 1.90 2.42 -7.75
CA TYR A 82 2.49 3.05 -8.94
C TYR A 82 4.00 2.85 -9.00
N SER A 83 4.72 3.08 -7.90
CA SER A 83 6.17 2.90 -7.85
C SER A 83 6.59 1.45 -8.12
N LEU A 84 5.80 0.48 -7.63
CA LEU A 84 6.02 -0.94 -7.86
C LEU A 84 5.78 -1.28 -9.34
N ALA A 85 4.70 -0.78 -9.94
CA ALA A 85 4.42 -0.93 -11.36
C ALA A 85 5.58 -0.37 -12.21
N CYS A 86 6.03 0.86 -11.93
CA CYS A 86 7.15 1.49 -12.62
C CYS A 86 8.46 0.69 -12.48
N ARG A 87 8.74 0.10 -11.31
CA ARG A 87 9.91 -0.77 -11.12
C ARG A 87 9.83 -2.05 -11.94
N ILE A 88 8.65 -2.63 -12.10
CA ILE A 88 8.45 -3.81 -12.96
C ILE A 88 8.63 -3.44 -14.45
N PHE A 89 8.23 -2.23 -14.86
CA PHE A 89 8.41 -1.73 -16.23
C PHE A 89 9.86 -1.38 -16.56
N ARG A 90 10.59 -0.72 -15.65
CA ARG A 90 11.95 -0.20 -15.93
C ARG A 90 13.07 -1.25 -15.80
N GLY A 91 12.73 -2.51 -15.53
CA GLY A 91 13.70 -3.54 -15.21
C GLY A 91 14.27 -3.34 -13.81
N ARG A 92 14.55 -4.45 -13.11
CA ARG A 92 15.09 -4.45 -11.75
C ARG A 92 16.45 -3.72 -11.73
N LYS A 93 16.48 -2.43 -11.42
CA LYS A 93 17.68 -1.84 -10.85
C LYS A 93 17.74 -2.35 -9.42
N GLU A 94 18.68 -3.26 -9.15
CA GLU A 94 19.03 -3.68 -7.81
C GLU A 94 19.38 -2.41 -7.02
N THR A 95 18.40 -1.93 -6.27
CA THR A 95 18.64 -0.93 -5.26
C THR A 95 19.34 -1.71 -4.17
N MET A 96 20.67 -1.59 -4.08
CA MET A 96 21.43 -2.11 -2.95
C MET A 96 20.81 -1.50 -1.69
N VAL A 97 19.94 -2.25 -1.03
CA VAL A 97 19.32 -1.86 0.23
C VAL A 97 20.48 -1.86 1.22
N LYS A 98 21.03 -0.68 1.48
CA LYS A 98 22.06 -0.46 2.49
C LYS A 98 21.53 -1.08 3.78
N LYS A 99 22.14 -2.19 4.25
CA LYS A 99 21.74 -2.88 5.47
C LYS A 99 21.88 -1.90 6.64
N ARG A 100 20.78 -1.25 7.01
CA ARG A 100 20.75 -0.41 8.21
C ARG A 100 20.78 -1.33 9.45
N PRO A 101 21.52 -0.95 10.50
CA PRO A 101 21.35 -1.59 11.80
C PRO A 101 19.86 -1.47 12.20
N HIS A 102 19.28 -2.53 12.78
CA HIS A 102 17.87 -2.61 13.18
C HIS A 102 16.82 -2.59 12.04
N SER A 103 17.19 -2.76 10.77
CA SER A 103 16.24 -2.77 9.64
C SER A 103 15.07 -3.76 9.80
N ARG A 104 15.31 -4.93 10.40
CA ARG A 104 14.25 -5.92 10.68
C ARG A 104 13.25 -5.41 11.72
N GLU A 105 13.75 -4.78 12.78
CA GLU A 105 12.91 -4.26 13.88
C GLU A 105 12.12 -3.03 13.41
N LEU A 106 12.73 -2.14 12.64
CA LEU A 106 12.05 -1.01 12.02
C LEU A 106 10.95 -1.45 11.05
N ASN A 107 11.17 -2.51 10.26
CA ASN A 107 10.13 -3.06 9.40
C ASN A 107 8.98 -3.68 10.22
N GLN A 108 9.30 -4.39 11.30
CA GLN A 108 8.28 -4.95 12.20
C GLN A 108 7.49 -3.85 12.93
N PHE A 109 8.14 -2.76 13.32
CA PHE A 109 7.51 -1.56 13.86
C PHE A 109 6.59 -0.92 12.82
N THR A 110 7.10 -0.67 11.61
CA THR A 110 6.34 -0.05 10.51
C THR A 110 5.10 -0.86 10.13
N GLY A 111 5.22 -2.20 10.06
CA GLY A 111 4.07 -3.07 9.81
C GLY A 111 3.01 -2.97 10.90
N ALA A 112 3.42 -3.03 12.17
CA ALA A 112 2.52 -2.87 13.31
C ALA A 112 1.89 -1.46 13.37
N LEU A 113 2.65 -0.44 12.96
CA LEU A 113 2.22 0.94 12.88
C LEU A 113 1.10 1.10 11.84
N ILE A 114 1.31 0.60 10.61
CA ILE A 114 0.28 0.67 9.55
C ILE A 114 -1.02 -0.02 10.00
N VAL A 115 -0.92 -1.21 10.60
CA VAL A 115 -2.08 -1.92 11.14
C VAL A 115 -2.79 -1.09 12.21
N SER A 116 -2.04 -0.45 13.11
CA SER A 116 -2.59 0.39 14.18
C SER A 116 -3.28 1.65 13.64
N ILE A 117 -2.66 2.31 12.64
CA ILE A 117 -3.22 3.47 11.95
C ILE A 117 -4.52 3.08 11.25
N LEU A 118 -4.54 1.99 10.47
CA LEU A 118 -5.75 1.55 9.77
C LEU A 118 -6.86 1.16 10.75
N ALA A 119 -6.52 0.56 11.90
CA ALA A 119 -7.49 0.24 12.95
C ALA A 119 -8.12 1.49 13.60
N SER A 120 -7.58 2.70 13.40
CA SER A 120 -8.20 3.95 13.87
C SER A 120 -9.48 4.31 13.10
N SER A 121 -9.61 3.86 11.84
CA SER A 121 -10.75 4.13 10.97
C SER A 121 -11.11 2.89 10.15
N PRO A 122 -12.14 2.12 10.55
CA PRO A 122 -12.58 0.92 9.83
C PRO A 122 -12.91 1.20 8.36
N LEU A 123 -13.44 2.39 8.07
CA LEU A 123 -13.76 2.79 6.71
C LEU A 123 -12.50 3.02 5.87
N ALA A 124 -11.48 3.68 6.43
CA ALA A 124 -10.20 3.87 5.74
C ALA A 124 -9.49 2.52 5.53
N ALA A 125 -9.55 1.61 6.51
CA ALA A 125 -9.03 0.25 6.37
C ALA A 125 -9.72 -0.52 5.23
N PHE A 126 -11.04 -0.39 5.12
CA PHE A 126 -11.82 -1.01 4.04
C PHE A 126 -11.42 -0.45 2.67
N VAL A 127 -11.31 0.87 2.54
CA VAL A 127 -10.85 1.54 1.31
C VAL A 127 -9.42 1.11 0.96
N PHE A 128 -8.50 1.12 1.93
CA PHE A 128 -7.12 0.66 1.75
C PHE A 128 -7.08 -0.77 1.22
N LEU A 129 -7.85 -1.69 1.81
CA LEU A 129 -7.92 -3.08 1.38
C LEU A 129 -8.44 -3.21 -0.06
N HIS A 130 -9.48 -2.44 -0.41
CA HIS A 130 -10.04 -2.47 -1.77
C HIS A 130 -9.03 -1.96 -2.79
N VAL A 131 -8.41 -0.82 -2.55
CA VAL A 131 -7.40 -0.27 -3.45
C VAL A 131 -6.19 -1.21 -3.55
N PHE A 132 -5.80 -1.85 -2.44
CA PHE A 132 -4.71 -2.82 -2.44
C PHE A 132 -5.04 -4.05 -3.30
N ILE A 133 -6.21 -4.66 -3.12
CA ILE A 133 -6.67 -5.81 -3.91
C ILE A 133 -6.79 -5.41 -5.39
N LEU A 134 -7.42 -4.29 -5.69
CA LEU A 134 -7.55 -3.79 -7.06
C LEU A 134 -6.17 -3.56 -7.69
N GLY A 135 -5.23 -2.94 -6.98
CA GLY A 135 -3.85 -2.78 -7.44
C GLY A 135 -3.16 -4.12 -7.69
N CYS A 136 -3.29 -5.08 -6.78
CA CYS A 136 -2.68 -6.40 -6.89
C CYS A 136 -3.28 -7.26 -8.02
N VAL A 137 -4.54 -7.06 -8.39
CA VAL A 137 -5.20 -7.84 -9.45
C VAL A 137 -5.10 -7.15 -10.81
N ILE A 138 -5.39 -5.84 -10.86
CA ILE A 138 -5.47 -5.08 -12.12
C ILE A 138 -4.06 -4.82 -12.68
N LEU A 139 -3.08 -4.46 -11.85
CA LEU A 139 -1.73 -4.17 -12.35
C LEU A 139 -1.08 -5.37 -13.06
N PRO A 140 -0.96 -6.57 -12.47
CA PRO A 140 -0.33 -7.67 -13.19
C PRO A 140 -1.10 -8.00 -14.46
N THR A 141 -2.44 -8.04 -14.41
CA THR A 141 -3.27 -8.36 -15.57
C THR A 141 -3.06 -7.38 -16.72
N THR A 142 -3.10 -6.07 -16.44
CA THR A 142 -2.83 -5.02 -17.43
C THR A 142 -1.39 -5.04 -17.92
N MET A 143 -0.43 -5.38 -17.06
CA MET A 143 0.98 -5.53 -17.47
C MET A 143 1.21 -6.75 -18.34
N TYR A 144 0.53 -7.88 -18.10
CA TYR A 144 0.60 -9.07 -18.94
C TYR A 144 0.02 -8.80 -20.33
N THR A 145 -1.15 -8.16 -20.41
CA THR A 145 -1.78 -7.84 -21.70
C THR A 145 -0.96 -6.81 -22.48
N LEU A 146 -0.43 -5.76 -21.83
CA LEU A 146 0.40 -4.77 -22.48
C LEU A 146 1.71 -5.39 -23.02
N ARG A 147 2.37 -6.26 -22.25
CA ARG A 147 3.58 -6.96 -22.71
C ARG A 147 3.29 -7.91 -23.87
N ALA A 148 2.15 -8.60 -23.86
CA ALA A 148 1.74 -9.45 -24.97
C ALA A 148 1.47 -8.64 -26.24
N ALA A 149 0.75 -7.51 -26.12
CA ALA A 149 0.48 -6.61 -27.23
C ALA A 149 1.76 -6.00 -27.82
N VAL A 150 2.71 -5.57 -26.97
CA VAL A 150 4.00 -5.05 -27.44
C VAL A 150 4.81 -6.13 -28.17
N ARG A 151 4.87 -7.37 -27.64
CA ARG A 151 5.56 -8.48 -28.34
C ARG A 151 4.95 -8.77 -29.70
N TRP A 152 3.62 -8.81 -29.78
CA TRP A 152 2.92 -9.06 -31.03
C TRP A 152 3.19 -7.95 -32.07
N ALA A 153 3.14 -6.69 -31.65
CA ALA A 153 3.49 -5.56 -32.52
C ALA A 153 4.95 -5.62 -33.01
N THR A 154 5.89 -6.05 -32.17
CA THR A 154 7.30 -6.19 -32.58
C THR A 154 7.55 -7.38 -33.51
N SER A 155 6.78 -8.47 -33.41
CA SER A 155 6.92 -9.61 -34.33
C SER A 155 6.47 -9.26 -35.75
N ASP A 156 5.41 -8.45 -35.90
CA ASP A 156 4.93 -8.04 -37.23
C ASP A 156 5.92 -7.12 -37.94
N ILE A 157 6.61 -6.23 -37.21
CA ILE A 157 7.66 -5.37 -37.76
C ILE A 157 8.84 -6.20 -38.27
N SER A 158 9.23 -7.26 -37.54
CA SER A 158 10.32 -8.16 -37.97
C SER A 158 9.97 -8.95 -39.23
N ILE A 159 8.72 -9.36 -39.39
CA ILE A 159 8.25 -10.10 -40.58
C ILE A 159 8.17 -9.17 -41.80
N GLY A 160 7.75 -7.92 -41.59
CA GLY A 160 7.72 -6.89 -42.64
C GLY A 160 9.10 -6.60 -43.25
N ASN A 161 10.13 -6.43 -42.41
CA ASN A 161 11.50 -6.16 -42.87
C ASN A 161 12.11 -7.36 -43.62
N PHE A 162 11.84 -8.59 -43.17
CA PHE A 162 12.33 -9.79 -43.87
C PHE A 162 11.76 -9.89 -45.30
N LYS A 163 10.48 -9.54 -45.49
CA LYS A 163 9.84 -9.57 -46.82
C LYS A 163 10.39 -8.51 -47.76
N SER A 164 10.78 -7.33 -47.26
CA SER A 164 11.40 -6.29 -48.09
C SER A 164 12.83 -6.62 -48.53
N ASP A 165 13.61 -7.32 -47.70
CA ASP A 165 14.98 -7.70 -48.05
C ASP A 165 15.00 -8.83 -49.10
N VAL A 166 14.08 -9.80 -49.00
CA VAL A 166 13.94 -10.87 -50.00
C VAL A 166 13.54 -10.32 -51.38
N LEU A 167 12.72 -9.26 -51.43
CA LEU A 167 12.30 -8.66 -52.70
C LEU A 167 13.41 -7.82 -53.37
N LYS A 168 14.39 -7.30 -52.60
CA LYS A 168 15.52 -6.55 -53.16
C LYS A 168 16.61 -7.44 -53.78
N HIS A 169 16.68 -8.72 -53.42
CA HIS A 169 17.68 -9.65 -53.96
C HIS A 169 17.24 -10.45 -55.19
N ASN A 170 15.99 -10.31 -55.62
CA ASN A 170 15.45 -10.97 -56.81
C ASN A 170 15.33 -10.04 -58.04
N HIS A 171 15.99 -8.88 -58.02
CA HIS A 171 16.16 -7.97 -59.15
C HIS A 171 17.66 -7.71 -59.37
#